data_AF-A0A7X6WJ08-F1
#
_entry.id   AF-A0A7X6WJ08-F1
#
_cell.length_a   1.000
_cell.length_b   1.000
_cell.length_c   1.000
_cell.angle_alpha   90.00
_cell.angle_beta   90.00
_cell.angle_gamma   90.00
#
_symmetry.space_group_name_H-M   'P 1'
#
loop_
_entity.id
_entity.type
_entity.pdbx_description
1 polymer ?
#
loop_
_entity_poly.entity_id
_entity_poly.type
_entity_poly.pdbx_seq_one_letter_code
_entity_poly.pdbx_strand_id
1 'polypeptide(L)'
;MRNERLMKMKKSLIVLLVLVSALLITSTSIFASQPLTINLNGTVVSAPSDTRIVNSQVMVPLRWAAEQLGVSSIEWEPEKRNVTIKTNQDLFKIKILASYINGLEPRSIDKEAEMWPLPEKVKTIDLPRLRDRQLVLNLAAGKEEPLMSPLTPVLTITLTYDNASYTDVYAVYSAENHNGHIYVPMDWLAELFYADVHYNEATNLLSIQAPDLKLIEQQIAAIEDILVPNTPEEAVKLWGRGEQTRSGALQYAALSTELRQQADKLIRESGWVTGFSSPWVGPMTIKEEKMLSDTAVEYTVTFPEVTSTPPHPIATEKMVVEKLAFAGKEGWFITEMPQSSGYGIIAGTYQNVLVALSDVQLFLPLPNDWTIERTKHGFDLKNALGNTIGSIDQQDGYYLPNHSETLSDQKITVSQGESHLLVLSRSYPAASGVAENWQEVHALLPFKEQIWIDLCVRVSPENDVEQLKTILEKAITGVVYYQPERPLPPTETGSGQPAESTEWEPTIYTTVNNLDGVSMTVKEGTASSTGLTVEFKNNSSSQCIYGEHYWLEKKINGSWYQVPVIIDGNYGFNDIGYNLAAGAKGEWAVDWNWLYGSLDTGEYRLVKDILDFRGPGEYDTYYLTGEFTI
;
A
#
# COMPACT_ATOMS: atom_id res chain seq x y z
N MET A 1 -100.11 16.31 -21.41
CA MET A 1 -99.22 17.50 -21.31
C MET A 1 -98.62 17.76 -19.92
N ARG A 2 -99.32 17.57 -18.79
CA ARG A 2 -98.76 17.86 -17.43
C ARG A 2 -97.70 16.85 -16.96
N ASN A 3 -97.82 15.56 -17.34
CA ASN A 3 -96.88 14.51 -16.93
C ASN A 3 -95.56 14.50 -17.73
N GLU A 4 -95.56 14.92 -19.00
CA GLU A 4 -94.33 14.99 -19.81
C GLU A 4 -93.42 16.16 -19.39
N ARG A 5 -93.99 17.30 -18.98
CA ARG A 5 -93.20 18.44 -18.46
C ARG A 5 -92.56 18.10 -17.11
N LEU A 6 -93.26 17.37 -16.24
CA LEU A 6 -92.72 16.93 -14.95
C LEU A 6 -91.57 15.92 -15.12
N MET A 7 -91.67 15.04 -16.13
CA MET A 7 -90.64 14.04 -16.44
C MET A 7 -89.41 14.68 -17.10
N LYS A 8 -89.59 15.71 -17.95
CA LYS A 8 -88.47 16.50 -18.51
C LYS A 8 -87.76 17.35 -17.45
N MET A 9 -88.48 17.97 -16.51
CA MET A 9 -87.87 18.73 -15.41
C MET A 9 -87.08 17.84 -14.44
N LYS A 10 -87.57 16.64 -14.11
CA LYS A 10 -86.82 15.69 -13.27
C LYS A 10 -85.54 15.17 -13.94
N LYS A 11 -85.58 14.91 -15.26
CA LYS A 11 -84.37 14.52 -16.02
C LYS A 11 -83.36 15.67 -16.11
N SER A 12 -83.80 16.91 -16.30
CA SER A 12 -82.92 18.08 -16.31
C SER A 12 -82.31 18.38 -14.94
N LEU A 13 -83.05 18.15 -13.85
CA LEU A 13 -82.55 18.37 -12.48
C LEU A 13 -81.53 17.28 -12.08
N ILE A 14 -81.75 16.03 -12.50
CA ILE A 14 -80.80 14.92 -12.28
C ILE A 14 -79.52 15.14 -13.09
N VAL A 15 -79.62 15.60 -14.34
CA VAL A 15 -78.43 15.92 -15.16
C VAL A 15 -77.64 17.08 -14.55
N LEU A 16 -78.31 18.11 -14.03
CA LEU A 16 -77.64 19.23 -13.36
C LEU A 16 -77.00 18.80 -12.03
N LEU A 17 -77.65 17.94 -11.25
CA LEU A 17 -77.07 17.39 -10.02
C LEU A 17 -75.85 16.51 -10.30
N VAL A 18 -75.90 15.67 -11.34
CA VAL A 18 -74.77 14.84 -11.78
C VAL A 18 -73.60 15.71 -12.26
N LEU A 19 -73.87 16.80 -12.99
CA LEU A 19 -72.84 17.76 -13.41
C LEU A 19 -72.23 18.54 -12.24
N VAL A 20 -73.02 18.92 -11.23
CA VAL A 20 -72.50 19.59 -10.02
C VAL A 20 -71.73 18.63 -9.13
N SER A 21 -72.15 17.37 -9.00
CA SER A 21 -71.38 16.33 -8.31
C SER A 21 -70.12 15.90 -9.09
N ALA A 22 -70.13 15.98 -10.42
CA ALA A 22 -68.94 15.74 -11.24
C ALA A 22 -67.93 16.92 -11.17
N LEU A 23 -68.41 18.16 -10.98
CA LEU A 23 -67.55 19.33 -10.75
C LEU A 23 -66.96 19.40 -9.32
N LEU A 24 -67.56 18.71 -8.34
CA LEU A 24 -67.09 18.69 -6.96
C LEU A 24 -66.06 17.57 -6.66
N ILE A 25 -65.75 16.69 -7.63
CA ILE A 25 -64.84 15.54 -7.45
C ILE A 25 -63.44 15.78 -8.08
N THR A 26 -63.17 16.93 -8.72
CA THR A 26 -61.84 17.21 -9.30
C THR A 26 -61.08 18.36 -8.63
N SER A 27 -61.18 18.49 -7.31
CA SER A 27 -60.11 19.12 -6.54
C SER A 27 -59.17 18.02 -6.02
N THR A 28 -58.43 17.37 -6.92
CA THR A 28 -57.20 16.72 -6.47
C THR A 28 -56.34 17.83 -5.90
N SER A 29 -56.20 17.86 -4.59
CA SER A 29 -55.16 18.66 -3.95
C SER A 29 -53.86 18.15 -4.55
N ILE A 30 -53.29 18.90 -5.49
CA ILE A 30 -51.92 18.70 -5.91
C ILE A 30 -51.13 19.07 -4.66
N PHE A 31 -50.82 18.10 -3.82
CA PHE A 31 -49.77 18.26 -2.84
C PHE A 31 -48.52 18.55 -3.67
N ALA A 32 -48.14 19.82 -3.73
CA ALA A 32 -46.83 20.19 -4.24
C ALA A 32 -45.83 19.36 -3.41
N SER A 33 -44.99 18.58 -4.09
CA SER A 33 -43.82 17.98 -3.48
C SER A 33 -43.14 19.05 -2.63
N GLN A 34 -42.96 18.79 -1.33
CA GLN A 34 -42.28 19.75 -0.46
C GLN A 34 -40.92 20.06 -1.10
N PRO A 35 -40.50 21.34 -1.20
CA PRO A 35 -39.23 21.67 -1.81
C PRO A 35 -38.09 21.03 -1.00
N LEU A 36 -37.06 20.53 -1.70
CA LEU A 36 -35.87 19.99 -1.04
C LEU A 36 -35.22 21.11 -0.20
N THR A 37 -35.03 20.83 1.07
CA THR A 37 -34.32 21.72 2.00
C THR A 37 -33.09 21.03 2.55
N ILE A 38 -32.11 21.81 2.97
CA ILE A 38 -30.87 21.31 3.55
C ILE A 38 -30.74 21.87 4.96
N ASN A 39 -30.64 21.01 5.97
CA ASN A 39 -30.23 21.38 7.32
C ASN A 39 -28.71 21.24 7.41
N LEU A 40 -28.01 22.38 7.37
CA LEU A 40 -26.56 22.46 7.47
C LEU A 40 -26.17 22.93 8.87
N ASN A 41 -25.50 22.08 9.65
CA ASN A 41 -25.04 22.41 11.00
C ASN A 41 -26.17 22.99 11.90
N GLY A 42 -27.39 22.46 11.79
CA GLY A 42 -28.57 22.93 12.53
C GLY A 42 -29.31 24.12 11.90
N THR A 43 -28.81 24.69 10.80
CA THR A 43 -29.43 25.81 10.08
C THR A 43 -30.07 25.33 8.79
N VAL A 44 -31.37 25.60 8.62
CA VAL A 44 -32.10 25.22 7.40
C VAL A 44 -31.86 26.26 6.30
N VAL A 45 -31.38 25.79 5.15
CA VAL A 45 -31.16 26.56 3.92
C VAL A 45 -31.89 25.93 2.73
N SER A 46 -32.17 26.73 1.71
CA SER A 46 -32.72 26.22 0.45
C SER A 46 -31.66 25.43 -0.31
N ALA A 47 -32.06 24.33 -0.97
CA ALA A 47 -31.17 23.58 -1.83
C ALA A 47 -30.65 24.47 -2.99
N PRO A 48 -29.34 24.41 -3.30
CA PRO A 48 -28.79 25.10 -4.47
C PRO A 48 -29.51 24.71 -5.77
N SER A 49 -29.44 25.58 -6.78
CA SER A 49 -29.99 25.29 -8.12
C SER A 49 -29.50 23.95 -8.66
N ASP A 50 -30.35 23.25 -9.42
CA ASP A 50 -30.10 21.93 -10.03
C ASP A 50 -29.80 20.77 -9.05
N THR A 51 -29.89 20.99 -7.74
CA THR A 51 -29.88 19.91 -6.75
C THR A 51 -31.11 19.01 -6.97
N ARG A 52 -30.87 17.73 -7.22
CA ARG A 52 -31.91 16.74 -7.52
C ARG A 52 -31.67 15.42 -6.82
N ILE A 53 -32.72 14.62 -6.66
CA ILE A 53 -32.60 13.27 -6.11
C ILE A 53 -32.51 12.27 -7.26
N VAL A 54 -31.48 11.42 -7.23
CA VAL A 54 -31.25 10.33 -8.19
C VAL A 54 -30.97 9.06 -7.39
N ASN A 55 -31.76 8.00 -7.59
CA ASN A 55 -31.61 6.72 -6.88
C ASN A 55 -31.48 6.87 -5.34
N SER A 56 -32.39 7.65 -4.73
CA SER A 56 -32.40 8.00 -3.29
C SER A 56 -31.15 8.73 -2.77
N GLN A 57 -30.27 9.21 -3.66
CA GLN A 57 -29.14 10.08 -3.34
C GLN A 57 -29.46 11.51 -3.77
N VAL A 58 -29.21 12.47 -2.89
CA VAL A 58 -29.25 13.88 -3.26
C VAL A 58 -27.97 14.23 -4.01
N MET A 59 -28.08 14.72 -5.23
CA MET A 59 -26.96 15.22 -6.04
C MET A 59 -26.61 16.63 -5.59
N VAL A 60 -25.56 16.77 -4.79
CA VAL A 60 -25.16 18.03 -4.15
C VAL A 60 -24.06 18.70 -4.96
N PRO A 61 -24.13 20.03 -5.22
CA PRO A 61 -23.03 20.74 -5.85
C PRO A 61 -21.80 20.76 -4.93
N LEU A 62 -20.72 20.12 -5.39
CA LEU A 62 -19.52 19.82 -4.60
C LEU A 62 -18.84 21.10 -4.10
N ARG A 63 -18.71 22.11 -4.95
CA ARG A 63 -18.13 23.42 -4.58
C ARG A 63 -18.88 24.06 -3.42
N TRP A 64 -20.20 24.15 -3.54
CA TRP A 64 -21.05 24.74 -2.51
C TRP A 64 -20.92 23.97 -1.20
N ALA A 65 -21.05 22.64 -1.23
CA ALA A 65 -20.96 21.83 -0.02
C ALA A 65 -19.57 21.90 0.64
N ALA A 66 -18.51 21.87 -0.13
CA ALA A 66 -17.14 21.99 0.38
C ALA A 66 -16.93 23.34 1.08
N GLU A 67 -17.37 24.45 0.48
CA GLU A 67 -17.31 25.79 1.10
C GLU A 67 -18.10 25.85 2.41
N GLN A 68 -19.28 25.21 2.47
CA GLN A 68 -20.07 25.11 3.70
C GLN A 68 -19.41 24.26 4.80
N LEU A 69 -18.59 23.28 4.40
CA LEU A 69 -17.82 22.42 5.29
C LEU A 69 -16.44 23.00 5.62
N GLY A 70 -16.18 24.25 5.19
CA GLY A 70 -15.08 25.06 5.67
C GLY A 70 -13.76 24.92 4.90
N VAL A 71 -13.73 24.30 3.72
CA VAL A 71 -12.49 24.13 2.94
C VAL A 71 -11.82 25.48 2.60
N SER A 72 -10.48 25.49 2.48
CA SER A 72 -9.68 26.67 2.12
C SER A 72 -9.83 27.06 0.65
N SER A 73 -9.84 26.08 -0.25
CA SER A 73 -10.06 26.30 -1.68
C SER A 73 -10.62 25.06 -2.37
N ILE A 74 -11.29 25.28 -3.51
CA ILE A 74 -11.75 24.22 -4.41
C ILE A 74 -11.63 24.70 -5.85
N GLU A 75 -10.92 23.93 -6.67
CA GLU A 75 -10.58 24.26 -8.05
C GLU A 75 -10.99 23.13 -8.99
N TRP A 76 -11.58 23.50 -10.13
CA TRP A 76 -11.95 22.55 -11.18
C TRP A 76 -10.99 22.72 -12.36
N GLU A 77 -10.28 21.66 -12.71
CA GLU A 77 -9.35 21.59 -13.82
C GLU A 77 -9.99 20.78 -14.97
N PRO A 78 -10.68 21.43 -15.93
CA PRO A 78 -11.48 20.74 -16.94
C PRO A 78 -10.67 19.80 -17.84
N GLU A 79 -9.44 20.21 -18.20
CA GLU A 79 -8.55 19.43 -19.06
C GLU A 79 -8.13 18.10 -18.42
N LYS A 80 -7.95 18.08 -17.10
CA LYS A 80 -7.58 16.87 -16.34
C LYS A 80 -8.79 16.11 -15.81
N ARG A 81 -9.99 16.70 -15.94
CA ARG A 81 -11.20 16.28 -15.24
C ARG A 81 -10.95 16.08 -13.74
N ASN A 82 -10.26 17.04 -13.11
CA ASN A 82 -9.87 16.95 -11.71
C ASN A 82 -10.48 18.07 -10.87
N VAL A 83 -11.04 17.74 -9.71
CA VAL A 83 -11.38 18.71 -8.67
C VAL A 83 -10.32 18.65 -7.58
N THR A 84 -9.57 19.74 -7.40
CA THR A 84 -8.61 19.86 -6.29
C THR A 84 -9.27 20.61 -5.13
N ILE A 85 -9.33 19.99 -3.95
CA ILE A 85 -9.89 20.56 -2.73
C ILE A 85 -8.76 20.71 -1.71
N LYS A 86 -8.59 21.91 -1.18
CA LYS A 86 -7.66 22.18 -0.08
C LYS A 86 -8.43 22.43 1.19
N THR A 87 -8.22 21.61 2.21
CA THR A 87 -8.88 21.75 3.51
C THR A 87 -7.96 22.41 4.53
N ASN A 88 -8.51 23.36 5.30
CA ASN A 88 -7.90 23.93 6.51
C ASN A 88 -8.24 23.09 7.75
N GLN A 89 -9.22 22.20 7.66
CA GLN A 89 -9.71 21.46 8.79
C GLN A 89 -8.71 20.37 9.11
N ASP A 90 -8.51 20.15 10.40
CA ASP A 90 -7.71 19.07 10.95
C ASP A 90 -8.42 17.71 10.79
N LEU A 91 -8.93 17.44 9.57
CA LEU A 91 -9.46 16.13 9.16
C LEU A 91 -8.40 15.04 9.31
N PHE A 92 -7.12 15.43 9.38
CA PHE A 92 -6.02 14.55 9.77
C PHE A 92 -6.25 13.90 11.15
N LYS A 93 -6.77 14.64 12.15
CA LYS A 93 -7.17 14.04 13.44
C LYS A 93 -8.31 13.05 13.31
N ILE A 94 -9.25 13.28 12.39
CA ILE A 94 -10.31 12.31 12.14
C ILE A 94 -9.71 11.00 11.61
N LYS A 95 -8.67 11.08 10.78
CA LYS A 95 -7.93 9.88 10.33
C LYS A 95 -7.18 9.18 11.46
N ILE A 96 -6.65 9.90 12.45
CA ILE A 96 -6.12 9.30 13.68
C ILE A 96 -7.20 8.46 14.36
N LEU A 97 -8.37 9.07 14.60
CA LEU A 97 -9.49 8.39 15.25
C LEU A 97 -9.97 7.19 14.43
N ALA A 98 -10.07 7.33 13.10
CA ALA A 98 -10.42 6.23 12.20
C ALA A 98 -9.41 5.08 12.27
N SER A 99 -8.12 5.40 12.33
CA SER A 99 -7.04 4.43 12.49
C SER A 99 -7.14 3.69 13.84
N TYR A 100 -7.42 4.40 14.94
CA TYR A 100 -7.71 3.77 16.23
C TYR A 100 -8.91 2.84 16.18
N ILE A 101 -10.05 3.32 15.65
CA ILE A 101 -11.26 2.51 15.54
C ILE A 101 -10.97 1.24 14.74
N ASN A 102 -10.34 1.34 13.57
CA ASN A 102 -10.00 0.16 12.76
C ASN A 102 -9.08 -0.83 13.52
N GLY A 103 -8.14 -0.33 14.31
CA GLY A 103 -7.26 -1.18 15.12
C GLY A 103 -7.97 -1.87 16.30
N LEU A 104 -8.91 -1.16 16.93
CA LEU A 104 -9.57 -1.55 18.17
C LEU A 104 -10.91 -2.28 17.98
N GLU A 105 -11.55 -2.10 16.83
CA GLU A 105 -12.84 -2.70 16.55
C GLU A 105 -12.71 -4.24 16.50
N PRO A 106 -13.55 -4.98 17.26
CA PRO A 106 -13.54 -6.43 17.23
C PRO A 106 -13.90 -6.97 15.85
N ARG A 107 -13.14 -7.97 15.39
CA ARG A 107 -13.41 -8.70 14.14
C ARG A 107 -14.10 -10.04 14.42
N SER A 108 -14.35 -10.80 13.35
CA SER A 108 -14.86 -12.17 13.48
C SER A 108 -13.91 -13.02 14.34
N ILE A 109 -14.45 -14.03 15.01
CA ILE A 109 -13.69 -14.90 15.92
C ILE A 109 -12.45 -15.48 15.23
N ASP A 110 -12.60 -15.92 13.98
CA ASP A 110 -11.49 -16.49 13.20
C ASP A 110 -10.41 -15.46 12.90
N LYS A 111 -10.80 -14.21 12.57
CA LYS A 111 -9.85 -13.13 12.34
C LYS A 111 -9.16 -12.68 13.62
N GLU A 112 -9.89 -12.61 14.73
CA GLU A 112 -9.29 -12.32 16.04
C GLU A 112 -8.28 -13.39 16.47
N ALA A 113 -8.50 -14.66 16.12
CA ALA A 113 -7.57 -15.74 16.43
C ALA A 113 -6.25 -15.67 15.64
N GLU A 114 -6.24 -15.02 14.48
CA GLU A 114 -5.04 -14.78 13.66
C GLU A 114 -4.21 -13.59 14.16
N MET A 115 -4.79 -12.74 15.02
CA MET A 115 -4.20 -11.49 15.48
C MET A 115 -3.76 -11.55 16.94
N TRP A 116 -2.81 -10.69 17.30
CA TRP A 116 -2.49 -10.49 18.70
C TRP A 116 -3.66 -9.83 19.45
N PRO A 117 -3.89 -10.23 20.71
CA PRO A 117 -5.04 -9.77 21.46
C PRO A 117 -4.85 -8.32 21.90
N LEU A 118 -5.94 -7.55 21.87
CA LEU A 118 -5.99 -6.23 22.50
C LEU A 118 -5.91 -6.35 24.03
N PRO A 119 -5.29 -5.37 24.72
CA PRO A 119 -5.25 -5.37 26.19
C PRO A 119 -6.67 -5.35 26.78
N GLU A 120 -6.90 -6.08 27.87
CA GLU A 120 -8.25 -6.23 28.47
C GLU A 120 -8.92 -4.89 28.80
N LYS A 121 -8.13 -3.89 29.26
CA LYS A 121 -8.63 -2.53 29.55
C LYS A 121 -9.27 -1.84 28.34
N VAL A 122 -8.80 -2.18 27.13
CA VAL A 122 -9.23 -1.56 25.87
C VAL A 122 -10.55 -2.14 25.38
N LYS A 123 -10.88 -3.39 25.74
CA LYS A 123 -12.14 -4.05 25.35
C LYS A 123 -13.39 -3.38 25.95
N THR A 124 -13.22 -2.52 26.93
CA THR A 124 -14.31 -1.79 27.60
C THR A 124 -14.52 -0.38 27.05
N ILE A 125 -13.70 0.06 26.09
CA ILE A 125 -13.84 1.37 25.45
C ILE A 125 -15.09 1.37 24.57
N ASP A 126 -15.94 2.37 24.76
CA ASP A 126 -17.00 2.69 23.82
C ASP A 126 -16.39 3.44 22.63
N LEU A 127 -16.16 2.72 21.53
CA LEU A 127 -15.55 3.28 20.34
C LEU A 127 -16.58 4.15 19.60
N PRO A 128 -16.23 5.41 19.27
CA PRO A 128 -17.15 6.25 18.51
C PRO A 128 -17.35 5.69 17.11
N ARG A 129 -18.57 5.85 16.58
CA ARG A 129 -18.87 5.51 15.18
C ARG A 129 -18.60 6.71 14.30
N LEU A 130 -17.65 6.56 13.37
CA LEU A 130 -17.44 7.55 12.31
C LEU A 130 -18.40 7.37 11.14
N ARG A 131 -18.98 6.17 10.96
CA ARG A 131 -19.94 5.85 9.91
C ARG A 131 -21.04 4.97 10.48
N ASP A 132 -22.28 5.42 10.34
CA ASP A 132 -23.45 4.72 10.86
C ASP A 132 -24.10 3.80 9.82
N ARG A 133 -23.66 3.90 8.57
CA ARG A 133 -24.15 3.13 7.42
C ARG A 133 -23.10 3.01 6.33
N GLN A 134 -23.33 2.05 5.42
CA GLN A 134 -22.57 1.96 4.17
C GLN A 134 -22.87 3.16 3.27
N LEU A 135 -21.82 3.73 2.68
CA LEU A 135 -21.90 4.86 1.76
C LEU A 135 -22.23 4.39 0.34
N VAL A 136 -23.06 5.16 -0.36
CA VAL A 136 -23.40 4.97 -1.78
C VAL A 136 -22.65 6.02 -2.60
N LEU A 137 -21.38 5.74 -2.89
CA LEU A 137 -20.52 6.65 -3.67
C LEU A 137 -20.77 6.57 -5.18
N ASN A 138 -21.25 5.41 -5.64
CA ASN A 138 -21.54 5.15 -7.05
C ASN A 138 -23.01 4.76 -7.20
N LEU A 139 -23.73 5.48 -8.05
CA LEU A 139 -25.12 5.20 -8.38
C LEU A 139 -25.17 4.05 -9.37
N ALA A 140 -26.05 3.08 -9.13
CA ALA A 140 -26.33 2.02 -10.10
C ALA A 140 -26.81 2.66 -11.41
N ALA A 141 -26.05 2.49 -12.48
CA ALA A 141 -26.53 2.79 -13.82
C ALA A 141 -27.74 1.86 -14.07
N GLY A 142 -28.89 2.40 -14.49
CA GLY A 142 -30.13 1.65 -14.69
C GLY A 142 -30.11 0.63 -15.85
N LYS A 143 -29.02 -0.12 -16.02
CA LYS A 143 -28.87 -1.22 -16.97
C LYS A 143 -28.17 -2.39 -16.29
N GLU A 144 -28.89 -3.51 -16.18
CA GLU A 144 -28.34 -4.84 -15.95
C GLU A 144 -27.55 -5.32 -17.19
N GLU A 145 -26.52 -4.59 -17.61
CA GLU A 145 -25.54 -5.10 -18.58
C GLU A 145 -24.26 -5.50 -17.84
N PRO A 146 -23.64 -6.66 -18.17
CA PRO A 146 -22.40 -7.08 -17.53
C PRO A 146 -21.33 -6.03 -17.86
N LEU A 147 -20.77 -5.38 -16.84
CA LEU A 147 -19.68 -4.42 -17.01
C LEU A 147 -18.43 -5.12 -17.58
N MET A 148 -18.29 -5.07 -18.91
CA MET A 148 -17.15 -5.57 -19.67
C MET A 148 -16.19 -4.46 -20.13
N SER A 149 -16.24 -3.28 -19.52
CA SER A 149 -15.29 -2.19 -19.78
C SER A 149 -14.80 -1.59 -18.47
N PRO A 150 -13.52 -1.19 -18.37
CA PRO A 150 -13.05 -0.46 -17.20
C PRO A 150 -13.92 0.78 -17.06
N LEU A 151 -14.55 0.93 -15.89
CA LEU A 151 -15.25 2.17 -15.58
C LEU A 151 -14.21 3.29 -15.66
N THR A 152 -14.36 4.18 -16.63
CA THR A 152 -13.58 5.40 -16.65
C THR A 152 -14.23 6.35 -15.64
N PRO A 153 -13.47 6.87 -14.66
CA PRO A 153 -14.04 7.85 -13.74
C PRO A 153 -14.51 9.06 -14.54
N VAL A 154 -15.66 9.61 -14.13
CA VAL A 154 -16.18 10.86 -14.70
C VAL A 154 -15.19 11.99 -14.42
N LEU A 155 -14.64 11.98 -13.21
CA LEU A 155 -13.62 12.91 -12.74
C LEU A 155 -12.82 12.29 -11.59
N THR A 156 -11.70 12.90 -11.26
CA THR A 156 -10.97 12.65 -10.02
C THR A 156 -11.21 13.78 -9.03
N ILE A 157 -11.18 13.46 -7.73
CA ILE A 157 -11.13 14.45 -6.66
C ILE A 157 -9.79 14.27 -5.94
N THR A 158 -8.99 15.34 -5.86
CA THR A 158 -7.75 15.38 -5.08
C THR A 158 -7.98 16.20 -3.82
N LEU A 159 -7.79 15.60 -2.64
CA LEU A 159 -7.78 16.29 -1.37
C LEU A 159 -6.35 16.58 -0.92
N THR A 160 -6.12 17.83 -0.52
CA THR A 160 -4.85 18.34 0.00
C THR A 160 -5.08 19.00 1.36
N TYR A 161 -4.09 18.93 2.24
CA TYR A 161 -4.18 19.38 3.63
C TYR A 161 -3.15 20.46 3.92
N ASP A 162 -3.51 21.51 4.66
CA ASP A 162 -2.59 22.62 4.94
C ASP A 162 -1.30 22.19 5.70
N ASN A 163 -1.36 21.08 6.47
CA ASN A 163 -0.26 20.62 7.33
C ASN A 163 0.24 19.20 7.00
N ALA A 164 -0.04 18.69 5.79
CA ALA A 164 0.37 17.34 5.41
C ALA A 164 0.88 17.28 3.97
N SER A 165 1.90 16.46 3.73
CA SER A 165 2.51 16.24 2.41
C SER A 165 1.75 15.20 1.58
N TYR A 166 0.87 14.41 2.20
CA TYR A 166 0.05 13.43 1.49
C TYR A 166 -1.19 14.05 0.84
N THR A 167 -1.67 13.38 -0.20
CA THR A 167 -2.91 13.70 -0.89
C THR A 167 -3.78 12.46 -0.97
N ASP A 168 -5.09 12.64 -0.84
CA ASP A 168 -6.04 11.58 -1.18
C ASP A 168 -6.55 11.81 -2.59
N VAL A 169 -6.58 10.76 -3.40
CA VAL A 169 -7.09 10.82 -4.77
C VAL A 169 -8.22 9.83 -4.92
N TYR A 170 -9.38 10.34 -5.31
CA TYR A 170 -10.60 9.55 -5.45
C TYR A 170 -11.04 9.51 -6.91
N ALA A 171 -11.32 8.31 -7.41
CA ALA A 171 -12.00 8.10 -8.67
C ALA A 171 -13.52 8.22 -8.48
N VAL A 172 -14.17 9.14 -9.19
CA VAL A 172 -15.62 9.41 -9.04
C VAL A 172 -16.37 8.98 -10.29
N TYR A 173 -17.28 8.02 -10.15
CA TYR A 173 -18.01 7.43 -11.29
C TYR A 173 -19.42 7.96 -11.49
N SER A 174 -19.99 8.63 -10.48
CA SER A 174 -21.38 9.10 -10.50
C SER A 174 -21.52 10.60 -10.32
N ALA A 175 -20.53 11.37 -10.77
CA ALA A 175 -20.62 12.82 -10.80
C ALA A 175 -21.37 13.31 -12.03
N GLU A 176 -22.02 14.47 -11.91
CA GLU A 176 -22.61 15.21 -13.02
C GLU A 176 -21.93 16.58 -13.17
N ASN A 177 -21.66 17.00 -14.40
CA ASN A 177 -21.09 18.31 -14.68
C ASN A 177 -22.12 19.17 -15.43
N HIS A 178 -22.67 20.16 -14.75
CA HIS A 178 -23.60 21.13 -15.33
C HIS A 178 -22.87 22.47 -15.51
N ASN A 179 -22.36 22.73 -16.71
CA ASN A 179 -21.68 23.98 -17.08
C ASN A 179 -20.50 24.35 -16.15
N GLY A 180 -19.69 23.38 -15.75
CA GLY A 180 -18.55 23.59 -14.83
C GLY A 180 -18.90 23.50 -13.34
N HIS A 181 -20.18 23.27 -13.01
CA HIS A 181 -20.60 22.92 -11.65
C HIS A 181 -20.70 21.41 -11.50
N ILE A 182 -19.85 20.87 -10.63
CA ILE A 182 -19.79 19.44 -10.34
C ILE A 182 -20.79 19.09 -9.25
N TYR A 183 -21.64 18.10 -9.51
CA TYR A 183 -22.58 17.52 -8.56
C TYR A 183 -22.18 16.08 -8.25
N VAL A 184 -22.22 15.70 -6.98
CA VAL A 184 -21.89 14.36 -6.50
C VAL A 184 -23.01 13.81 -5.61
N PRO A 185 -23.18 12.49 -5.51
CA PRO A 185 -24.04 11.89 -4.49
C PRO A 185 -23.68 12.40 -3.10
N MET A 186 -24.68 12.68 -2.25
CA MET A 186 -24.50 13.27 -0.92
C MET A 186 -23.51 12.50 -0.04
N ASP A 187 -23.39 11.18 -0.22
CA ASP A 187 -22.48 10.34 0.56
C ASP A 187 -20.99 10.63 0.29
N TRP A 188 -20.67 11.30 -0.82
CA TRP A 188 -19.33 11.85 -1.03
C TRP A 188 -18.96 12.90 0.01
N LEU A 189 -19.92 13.59 0.62
CA LEU A 189 -19.60 14.54 1.70
C LEU A 189 -19.18 13.82 2.98
N ALA A 190 -19.73 12.62 3.24
CA ALA A 190 -19.28 11.77 4.33
C ALA A 190 -17.89 11.18 4.05
N GLU A 191 -17.60 10.82 2.80
CA GLU A 191 -16.29 10.29 2.41
C GLU A 191 -15.19 11.37 2.45
N LEU A 192 -15.44 12.54 1.86
CA LEU A 192 -14.43 13.60 1.71
C LEU A 192 -14.24 14.43 2.98
N PHE A 193 -15.29 14.64 3.75
CA PHE A 193 -15.28 15.58 4.88
C PHE A 193 -15.67 14.96 6.22
N TYR A 194 -15.94 13.65 6.27
CA TYR A 194 -16.46 12.97 7.46
C TYR A 194 -17.71 13.65 8.04
N ALA A 195 -18.50 14.29 7.18
CA ALA A 195 -19.77 14.87 7.57
C ALA A 195 -20.80 13.77 7.84
N ASP A 196 -21.64 13.95 8.85
CA ASP A 196 -22.83 13.13 9.02
C ASP A 196 -23.90 13.60 8.02
N VAL A 197 -24.32 12.68 7.14
CA VAL A 197 -25.18 12.95 6.00
C VAL A 197 -26.37 12.00 6.01
N HIS A 198 -27.55 12.57 6.19
CA HIS A 198 -28.80 11.84 6.22
C HIS A 198 -29.88 12.54 5.39
N TYR A 199 -30.47 11.83 4.43
CA TYR A 199 -31.60 12.32 3.67
C TYR A 199 -32.90 11.64 4.12
N ASN A 200 -33.88 12.46 4.52
CA ASN A 200 -35.21 12.01 4.88
C ASN A 200 -36.17 12.24 3.72
N GLU A 201 -36.58 11.16 3.05
CA GLU A 201 -37.51 11.19 1.91
C GLU A 201 -38.89 11.73 2.29
N ALA A 202 -39.38 11.48 3.50
CA ALA A 202 -40.73 11.87 3.93
C ALA A 202 -40.85 13.38 4.15
N THR A 203 -39.77 14.04 4.59
CA THR A 203 -39.72 15.50 4.81
C THR A 203 -38.97 16.25 3.71
N ASN A 204 -38.47 15.54 2.70
CA ASN A 204 -37.56 16.06 1.67
C ASN A 204 -36.44 16.96 2.26
N LEU A 205 -35.79 16.46 3.32
CA LEU A 205 -34.78 17.19 4.09
C LEU A 205 -33.45 16.43 4.04
N LEU A 206 -32.42 17.07 3.50
CA LEU A 206 -31.03 16.62 3.60
C LEU A 206 -30.40 17.24 4.85
N SER A 207 -29.93 16.43 5.78
CA SER A 207 -29.13 16.88 6.93
C SER A 207 -27.66 16.66 6.64
N ILE A 208 -26.85 17.72 6.83
CA ILE A 208 -25.39 17.72 6.69
C ILE A 208 -24.82 18.35 7.96
N GLN A 209 -24.08 17.56 8.72
CA GLN A 209 -23.45 18.00 9.95
C GLN A 209 -21.93 17.80 9.84
N ALA A 210 -21.17 18.90 9.94
CA ALA A 210 -19.72 18.83 10.00
C ALA A 210 -19.26 18.12 11.29
N PRO A 211 -18.11 17.41 11.25
CA PRO A 211 -17.58 16.73 12.42
C PRO A 211 -17.23 17.70 13.56
N ASP A 212 -17.53 17.30 14.80
CA ASP A 212 -17.11 18.06 15.99
C ASP A 212 -15.64 17.74 16.32
N LEU A 213 -14.73 18.56 15.78
CA LEU A 213 -13.28 18.38 15.96
C LEU A 213 -12.85 18.39 17.43
N LYS A 214 -13.54 19.14 18.29
CA LYS A 214 -13.20 19.19 19.71
C LYS A 214 -13.59 17.90 20.41
N LEU A 215 -14.74 17.32 20.05
CA LEU A 215 -15.13 16.00 20.54
C LEU A 215 -14.15 14.92 20.05
N ILE A 216 -13.72 14.97 18.79
CA ILE A 216 -12.74 14.04 18.22
C ILE A 216 -11.41 14.11 18.96
N GLU A 217 -10.89 15.30 19.26
CA GLU A 217 -9.69 15.48 20.07
C GLU A 217 -9.83 14.86 21.47
N GLN A 218 -10.99 15.04 22.11
CA GLN A 218 -11.27 14.44 23.41
C GLN A 218 -11.32 12.92 23.36
N GLN A 219 -11.91 12.36 22.29
CA GLN A 219 -11.98 10.91 22.07
C GLN A 219 -10.59 10.30 21.82
N ILE A 220 -9.76 10.95 21.00
CA ILE A 220 -8.37 10.54 20.76
C ILE A 220 -7.60 10.53 22.08
N ALA A 221 -7.65 11.63 22.83
CA ALA A 221 -6.95 11.72 24.11
C ALA A 221 -7.40 10.65 25.12
N ALA A 222 -8.69 10.33 25.16
CA ALA A 222 -9.21 9.27 26.02
C ALA A 222 -8.73 7.87 25.59
N ILE A 223 -8.67 7.60 24.28
CA ILE A 223 -8.13 6.35 23.74
C ILE A 223 -6.64 6.24 24.08
N GLU A 224 -5.84 7.25 23.76
CA GLU A 224 -4.40 7.27 24.02
C GLU A 224 -4.06 7.10 25.50
N ASP A 225 -4.86 7.70 26.39
CA ASP A 225 -4.70 7.54 27.83
C ASP A 225 -4.84 6.06 28.26
N ILE A 226 -5.87 5.37 27.76
CA ILE A 226 -6.12 3.96 28.09
C ILE A 226 -5.08 3.04 27.44
N LEU A 227 -4.56 3.40 26.26
CA LEU A 227 -3.60 2.60 25.51
C LEU A 227 -2.18 2.58 26.09
N VAL A 228 -1.86 3.41 27.08
CA VAL A 228 -0.52 3.41 27.70
C VAL A 228 -0.18 2.00 28.24
N PRO A 229 0.83 1.29 27.68
CA PRO A 229 1.08 -0.11 28.04
C PRO A 229 1.61 -0.27 29.46
N ASN A 230 1.09 -1.25 30.20
CA ASN A 230 1.50 -1.50 31.60
C ASN A 230 2.67 -2.48 31.72
N THR A 231 2.94 -3.27 30.68
CA THR A 231 4.03 -4.23 30.61
C THR A 231 4.77 -4.09 29.28
N PRO A 232 6.04 -4.54 29.20
CA PRO A 232 6.78 -4.45 27.94
C PRO A 232 6.15 -5.32 26.84
N GLU A 233 5.68 -6.52 27.18
CA GLU A 233 4.95 -7.39 26.25
C GLU A 233 3.65 -6.76 25.73
N GLU A 234 2.95 -5.99 26.57
CA GLU A 234 1.74 -5.26 26.15
C GLU A 234 2.07 -4.20 25.09
N ALA A 235 3.21 -3.51 25.21
CA ALA A 235 3.66 -2.53 24.21
C ALA A 235 3.94 -3.20 22.85
N VAL A 236 4.68 -4.33 22.87
CA VAL A 236 4.97 -5.12 21.67
C VAL A 236 3.68 -5.62 21.01
N LYS A 237 2.75 -6.15 21.82
CA LYS A 237 1.47 -6.65 21.30
C LYS A 237 0.58 -5.56 20.74
N LEU A 238 0.56 -4.39 21.38
CA LEU A 238 -0.17 -3.23 20.88
C LEU A 238 0.37 -2.77 19.52
N TRP A 239 1.70 -2.70 19.38
CA TRP A 239 2.36 -2.39 18.11
C TRP A 239 2.02 -3.42 17.04
N GLY A 240 2.19 -4.71 17.34
CA GLY A 240 1.93 -5.79 16.38
C GLY A 240 0.45 -5.92 16.00
N ARG A 241 -0.47 -5.62 16.92
CA ARG A 241 -1.89 -5.47 16.60
C ARG A 241 -2.12 -4.32 15.62
N GLY A 242 -1.40 -3.23 15.78
CA GLY A 242 -1.39 -2.13 14.82
C GLY A 242 -0.94 -2.56 13.43
N GLU A 243 0.12 -3.37 13.31
CA GLU A 243 0.57 -3.97 12.04
C GLU A 243 -0.49 -4.84 11.38
N GLN A 244 -1.05 -5.80 12.12
CA GLN A 244 -2.04 -6.75 11.61
C GLN A 244 -3.35 -6.10 11.19
N THR A 245 -3.66 -4.93 11.74
CA THR A 245 -4.87 -4.17 11.44
C THR A 245 -4.63 -2.97 10.53
N ARG A 246 -3.38 -2.71 10.14
CA ARG A 246 -2.96 -1.50 9.40
C ARG A 246 -3.31 -0.19 10.09
N SER A 247 -3.30 -0.23 11.43
CA SER A 247 -3.54 0.93 12.28
C SER A 247 -2.20 1.56 12.66
N GLY A 248 -1.78 2.57 11.90
CA GLY A 248 -0.62 3.38 12.24
C GLY A 248 -0.78 4.08 13.60
N ALA A 249 -2.01 4.39 14.02
CA ALA A 249 -2.27 5.01 15.32
C ALA A 249 -2.02 4.06 16.50
N LEU A 250 -2.34 2.76 16.37
CA LEU A 250 -1.99 1.76 17.40
C LEU A 250 -0.48 1.53 17.46
N GLN A 251 0.18 1.44 16.31
CA GLN A 251 1.64 1.34 16.25
C GLN A 251 2.26 2.55 16.96
N TYR A 252 1.83 3.76 16.62
CA TYR A 252 2.31 5.02 17.21
C TYR A 252 2.08 5.12 18.72
N ALA A 253 0.95 4.61 19.21
CA ALA A 253 0.63 4.61 20.64
C ALA A 253 1.64 3.80 21.47
N ALA A 254 2.23 2.75 20.89
CA ALA A 254 3.24 1.91 21.54
C ALA A 254 4.66 2.51 21.54
N LEU A 255 4.91 3.58 20.78
CA LEU A 255 6.23 4.19 20.64
C LEU A 255 6.52 5.26 21.70
N SER A 256 7.80 5.43 22.04
CA SER A 256 8.30 6.55 22.84
C SER A 256 8.15 7.88 22.09
N THR A 257 8.35 9.00 22.79
CA THR A 257 8.24 10.33 22.16
C THR A 257 9.28 10.53 21.05
N GLU A 258 10.47 9.98 21.21
CA GLU A 258 11.57 10.04 20.25
C GLU A 258 11.25 9.19 19.00
N LEU A 259 10.78 7.95 19.16
CA LEU A 259 10.40 7.12 18.01
C LEU A 259 9.16 7.67 17.30
N ARG A 260 8.21 8.28 18.01
CA ARG A 260 7.09 9.00 17.41
C ARG A 260 7.57 10.10 16.44
N GLN A 261 8.60 10.85 16.82
CA GLN A 261 9.20 11.87 15.94
C GLN A 261 9.85 11.25 14.69
N GLN A 262 10.39 10.04 14.78
CA GLN A 262 10.93 9.32 13.62
C GLN A 262 9.80 8.82 12.70
N ALA A 263 8.70 8.31 13.28
CA ALA A 263 7.52 7.86 12.55
C ALA A 263 6.71 8.99 11.88
N ASP A 264 6.86 10.22 12.37
CA ASP A 264 6.05 11.38 12.00
C ASP A 264 6.01 11.62 10.48
N LYS A 265 7.15 11.44 9.79
CA LYS A 265 7.20 11.58 8.33
C LYS A 265 6.31 10.53 7.65
N LEU A 266 6.50 9.26 7.98
CA LEU A 266 5.82 8.14 7.30
C LEU A 266 4.32 8.18 7.55
N ILE A 267 3.90 8.45 8.80
CA ILE A 267 2.48 8.55 9.16
C ILE A 267 1.80 9.73 8.47
N ARG A 268 2.50 10.86 8.34
CA ARG A 268 2.00 12.01 7.58
C ARG A 268 1.92 11.71 6.10
N GLU A 269 2.76 10.83 5.56
CA GLU A 269 2.68 10.43 4.15
C GLU A 269 1.58 9.37 3.89
N SER A 270 1.27 8.55 4.90
CA SER A 270 0.33 7.43 4.77
C SER A 270 -1.08 7.68 5.29
N GLY A 271 -1.33 8.83 5.94
CA GLY A 271 -2.64 9.17 6.49
C GLY A 271 -3.10 8.23 7.61
N TRP A 272 -2.17 7.74 8.45
CA TRP A 272 -2.39 6.79 9.55
C TRP A 272 -2.78 5.36 9.17
N VAL A 273 -2.68 5.00 7.89
CA VAL A 273 -2.80 3.62 7.40
C VAL A 273 -1.40 3.08 7.13
N THR A 274 -1.14 1.82 7.47
CA THR A 274 0.17 1.18 7.25
C THR A 274 0.07 0.00 6.29
N GLY A 275 1.14 -0.31 5.57
CA GLY A 275 1.14 -1.32 4.50
C GLY A 275 0.41 -0.92 3.21
N PHE A 276 0.39 -1.84 2.23
CA PHE A 276 -0.21 -1.65 0.90
C PHE A 276 -1.38 -2.62 0.64
N SER A 277 -1.68 -3.01 -0.60
CA SER A 277 -2.64 -4.07 -0.90
C SER A 277 -2.12 -5.47 -0.49
N SER A 278 -0.81 -5.71 -0.60
CA SER A 278 -0.08 -6.86 -0.08
C SER A 278 1.42 -6.49 0.05
N PRO A 279 2.24 -7.21 0.85
CA PRO A 279 1.87 -8.32 1.74
C PRO A 279 0.96 -7.88 2.91
N TRP A 280 0.41 -8.84 3.65
CA TRP A 280 -0.33 -8.66 4.90
C TRP A 280 0.49 -9.27 6.03
N VAL A 281 0.38 -8.69 7.23
CA VAL A 281 1.05 -9.25 8.39
C VAL A 281 0.23 -10.40 8.94
N GLY A 282 0.76 -11.61 8.82
CA GLY A 282 0.10 -12.81 9.35
C GLY A 282 0.28 -12.97 10.87
N PRO A 283 0.03 -14.18 11.40
CA PRO A 283 0.15 -14.45 12.82
C PRO A 283 1.56 -14.19 13.36
N MET A 284 1.67 -13.33 14.37
CA MET A 284 2.93 -12.94 14.98
C MET A 284 3.36 -13.85 16.13
N THR A 285 4.67 -14.04 16.29
CA THR A 285 5.28 -14.82 17.38
C THR A 285 6.45 -14.06 17.98
N ILE A 286 6.51 -13.96 19.32
CA ILE A 286 7.72 -13.57 20.04
C ILE A 286 8.68 -14.76 20.03
N LYS A 287 9.80 -14.64 19.33
CA LYS A 287 10.85 -15.67 19.24
C LYS A 287 11.83 -15.61 20.39
N GLU A 288 12.14 -14.42 20.86
CA GLU A 288 13.11 -14.17 21.92
C GLU A 288 12.68 -12.99 22.77
N GLU A 289 12.93 -13.11 24.08
CA GLU A 289 12.82 -12.04 25.06
C GLU A 289 14.13 -12.00 25.85
N LYS A 290 14.79 -10.85 25.84
CA LYS A 290 16.08 -10.65 26.51
C LYS A 290 16.00 -9.45 27.45
N MET A 291 16.09 -9.73 28.74
CA MET A 291 16.15 -8.69 29.78
C MET A 291 17.47 -7.91 29.64
N LEU A 292 17.38 -6.61 29.40
CA LEU A 292 18.55 -5.72 29.35
C LEU A 292 18.80 -5.06 30.72
N SER A 293 17.73 -4.73 31.44
CA SER A 293 17.74 -4.22 32.81
C SER A 293 16.36 -4.37 33.46
N ASP A 294 16.20 -3.97 34.72
CA ASP A 294 14.88 -3.96 35.41
C ASP A 294 13.83 -3.05 34.72
N THR A 295 14.27 -2.16 33.83
CA THR A 295 13.42 -1.19 33.12
C THR A 295 13.54 -1.27 31.60
N ALA A 296 14.22 -2.30 31.06
CA ALA A 296 14.43 -2.44 29.61
C ALA A 296 14.47 -3.90 29.16
N VAL A 297 13.72 -4.22 28.11
CA VAL A 297 13.62 -5.56 27.52
C VAL A 297 13.75 -5.49 26.01
N GLU A 298 14.55 -6.37 25.42
CA GLU A 298 14.65 -6.56 23.97
C GLU A 298 13.77 -7.75 23.54
N TYR A 299 12.96 -7.56 22.49
CA TYR A 299 12.14 -8.60 21.87
C TYR A 299 12.58 -8.84 20.44
N THR A 300 12.60 -10.12 20.05
CA THR A 300 12.64 -10.54 18.63
C THR A 300 11.26 -11.10 18.27
N VAL A 301 10.59 -10.48 17.31
CA VAL A 301 9.26 -10.87 16.83
C VAL A 301 9.36 -11.33 15.38
N THR A 302 8.61 -12.36 15.01
CA THR A 302 8.55 -12.84 13.62
C THR A 302 7.13 -13.06 13.16
N PHE A 303 6.87 -12.85 11.88
CA PHE A 303 5.58 -13.12 11.24
C PHE A 303 5.72 -13.42 9.75
N PRO A 304 4.79 -14.17 9.15
CA PRO A 304 4.76 -14.35 7.70
C PRO A 304 4.22 -13.11 7.00
N GLU A 305 4.87 -12.71 5.92
CA GLU A 305 4.39 -11.69 4.98
C GLU A 305 3.44 -12.35 3.98
N VAL A 306 2.16 -12.36 4.35
CA VAL A 306 1.12 -13.07 3.61
C VAL A 306 0.81 -12.33 2.32
N THR A 307 1.08 -12.98 1.19
CA THR A 307 0.74 -12.51 -0.16
C THR A 307 -0.34 -13.42 -0.74
N SER A 308 -0.79 -13.14 -1.95
CA SER A 308 -1.74 -13.99 -2.67
C SER A 308 -1.21 -15.39 -2.98
N THR A 309 0.11 -15.58 -3.00
CA THR A 309 0.75 -16.84 -3.39
C THR A 309 1.91 -17.17 -2.44
N PRO A 310 1.90 -18.35 -1.78
CA PRO A 310 3.07 -18.86 -1.07
C PRO A 310 4.29 -19.04 -2.00
N PRO A 311 5.52 -19.09 -1.47
CA PRO A 311 5.88 -19.05 -0.05
C PRO A 311 5.79 -17.64 0.54
N HIS A 312 5.32 -17.55 1.78
CA HIS A 312 5.33 -16.30 2.54
C HIS A 312 6.67 -16.18 3.28
N PRO A 313 7.54 -15.22 2.94
CA PRO A 313 8.75 -15.00 3.70
C PRO A 313 8.41 -14.63 5.14
N ILE A 314 9.32 -14.96 6.07
CA ILE A 314 9.17 -14.61 7.47
C ILE A 314 9.93 -13.31 7.73
N ALA A 315 9.18 -12.25 8.00
CA ALA A 315 9.73 -11.01 8.51
C ALA A 315 10.19 -11.18 9.97
N THR A 316 11.21 -10.41 10.34
CA THR A 316 11.76 -10.36 11.69
C THR A 316 11.92 -8.92 12.13
N GLU A 317 11.36 -8.61 13.29
CA GLU A 317 11.42 -7.33 13.97
C GLU A 317 12.24 -7.48 15.25
N LYS A 318 13.08 -6.50 15.56
CA LYS A 318 13.71 -6.37 16.87
C LYS A 318 13.34 -5.03 17.46
N MET A 319 12.96 -5.05 18.73
CA MET A 319 12.52 -3.86 19.44
C MET A 319 13.02 -3.85 20.88
N VAL A 320 13.47 -2.69 21.34
CA VAL A 320 13.79 -2.42 22.74
C VAL A 320 12.63 -1.67 23.35
N VAL A 321 12.13 -2.18 24.47
CA VAL A 321 11.00 -1.62 25.20
C VAL A 321 11.46 -1.18 26.57
N GLU A 322 11.25 0.08 26.90
CA GLU A 322 11.67 0.69 28.15
C GLU A 322 10.51 1.25 28.95
N LYS A 323 10.65 1.23 30.27
CA LYS A 323 9.72 1.92 31.17
C LYS A 323 10.05 3.41 31.22
N LEU A 324 9.09 4.25 30.83
CA LEU A 324 9.22 5.70 30.80
C LEU A 324 8.05 6.38 31.53
N ALA A 325 8.29 7.63 31.97
CA ALA A 325 7.22 8.51 32.41
C ALA A 325 6.57 9.17 31.19
N PHE A 326 5.25 9.04 31.04
CA PHE A 326 4.46 9.59 29.95
C PHE A 326 3.18 10.23 30.50
N ALA A 327 2.93 11.50 30.17
CA ALA A 327 1.74 12.25 30.59
C ALA A 327 1.42 12.16 32.10
N GLY A 328 2.45 12.10 32.96
CA GLY A 328 2.29 12.05 34.42
C GLY A 328 2.03 10.65 35.00
N LYS A 329 2.11 9.58 34.20
CA LYS A 329 2.09 8.18 34.64
C LYS A 329 3.29 7.40 34.09
N GLU A 330 3.56 6.23 34.66
CA GLU A 330 4.54 5.30 34.09
C GLU A 330 3.88 4.41 33.03
N GLY A 331 4.62 4.08 31.98
CA GLY A 331 4.22 3.14 30.94
C GLY A 331 5.43 2.51 30.28
N TRP A 332 5.21 1.45 29.51
CA TRP A 332 6.24 0.81 28.70
C TRP A 332 6.08 1.19 27.23
N PHE A 333 7.18 1.57 26.60
CA PHE A 333 7.19 2.07 25.23
C PHE A 333 8.35 1.48 24.45
N ILE A 334 8.14 1.23 23.16
CA ILE A 334 9.23 0.90 22.25
C ILE A 334 10.08 2.17 22.09
N THR A 335 11.36 2.08 22.44
CA THR A 335 12.34 3.19 22.39
C THR A 335 13.36 3.02 21.29
N GLU A 336 13.60 1.79 20.85
CA GLU A 336 14.47 1.48 19.72
C GLU A 336 13.83 0.36 18.89
N MET A 337 13.98 0.42 17.57
CA MET A 337 13.71 -0.71 16.68
C MET A 337 14.98 -1.05 15.91
N PRO A 338 15.88 -1.86 16.51
CA PRO A 338 17.13 -2.23 15.85
C PRO A 338 16.91 -2.83 14.46
N GLN A 339 15.90 -3.67 14.30
CA GLN A 339 15.60 -4.31 13.02
C GLN A 339 14.13 -4.11 12.71
N SER A 340 13.85 -3.63 11.50
CA SER A 340 12.50 -3.54 10.96
C SER A 340 12.43 -4.21 9.60
N SER A 341 11.31 -4.85 9.30
CA SER A 341 11.02 -5.39 7.98
C SER A 341 10.61 -4.30 6.98
N GLY A 342 10.42 -3.06 7.44
CA GLY A 342 9.94 -1.93 6.63
C GLY A 342 8.42 -1.92 6.42
N TYR A 343 7.67 -2.85 7.03
CA TYR A 343 6.21 -2.90 6.91
C TYR A 343 5.51 -1.86 7.82
N GLY A 344 6.13 -1.54 8.95
CA GLY A 344 5.59 -0.64 9.96
C GLY A 344 5.89 0.85 9.77
N ILE A 345 5.55 1.65 10.78
CA ILE A 345 5.82 3.11 10.81
C ILE A 345 7.25 3.51 11.16
N ILE A 346 8.11 2.54 11.44
CA ILE A 346 9.53 2.76 11.75
C ILE A 346 10.35 1.93 10.76
N ALA A 347 11.23 2.60 10.02
CA ALA A 347 12.13 1.95 9.07
C ALA A 347 13.17 1.03 9.75
N GLY A 348 13.31 1.12 11.07
CA GLY A 348 14.36 0.48 11.86
C GLY A 348 15.61 1.36 11.94
N THR A 349 16.64 0.93 12.67
CA THR A 349 17.96 1.56 12.60
C THR A 349 18.86 0.92 11.56
N TYR A 350 18.60 -0.34 11.18
CA TYR A 350 19.36 -1.10 10.18
C TYR A 350 18.46 -1.67 9.07
N GLN A 351 18.98 -1.73 7.84
CA GLN A 351 18.40 -2.35 6.65
C GLN A 351 19.27 -3.51 6.20
N ASN A 352 18.65 -4.55 5.66
CA ASN A 352 19.36 -5.64 5.01
C ASN A 352 19.71 -5.26 3.57
N VAL A 353 20.98 -5.01 3.32
CA VAL A 353 21.49 -4.66 1.99
C VAL A 353 22.08 -5.89 1.33
N LEU A 354 21.62 -6.21 0.11
CA LEU A 354 22.20 -7.28 -0.70
C LEU A 354 23.57 -6.85 -1.23
N VAL A 355 24.60 -7.60 -0.85
CA VAL A 355 25.95 -7.50 -1.40
C VAL A 355 26.23 -8.71 -2.28
N ALA A 356 26.31 -8.46 -3.59
CA ALA A 356 26.60 -9.47 -4.61
C ALA A 356 28.05 -9.29 -5.13
N LEU A 357 28.97 -10.07 -4.56
CA LEU A 357 30.35 -10.21 -4.98
C LEU A 357 30.49 -11.42 -5.93
N SER A 358 31.67 -11.58 -6.55
CA SER A 358 31.91 -12.59 -7.60
C SER A 358 31.49 -14.01 -7.21
N ASP A 359 31.76 -14.41 -5.96
CA ASP A 359 31.52 -15.76 -5.45
C ASP A 359 30.55 -15.83 -4.27
N VAL A 360 30.00 -14.67 -3.88
CA VAL A 360 29.22 -14.51 -2.64
C VAL A 360 28.03 -13.58 -2.86
N GLN A 361 26.84 -14.04 -2.45
CA GLN A 361 25.70 -13.17 -2.22
C GLN A 361 25.32 -13.26 -0.75
N LEU A 362 25.27 -12.12 -0.08
CA LEU A 362 24.87 -12.04 1.32
C LEU A 362 24.06 -10.78 1.58
N PHE A 363 23.22 -10.83 2.61
CA PHE A 363 22.55 -9.65 3.15
C PHE A 363 23.30 -9.18 4.39
N LEU A 364 23.66 -7.88 4.40
CA LEU A 364 24.29 -7.22 5.54
C LEU A 364 23.29 -6.27 6.20
N PRO A 365 23.04 -6.38 7.52
CA PRO A 365 22.33 -5.35 8.25
C PRO A 365 23.24 -4.13 8.42
N LEU A 366 23.03 -3.10 7.59
CA LEU A 366 23.74 -1.82 7.63
C LEU A 366 22.81 -0.72 8.13
N PRO A 367 23.31 0.38 8.71
CA PRO A 367 22.47 1.51 9.09
C PRO A 367 21.57 1.98 7.94
N ASN A 368 20.33 2.33 8.24
CA ASN A 368 19.32 2.73 7.25
C ASN A 368 19.69 3.99 6.45
N ASP A 369 20.54 4.82 7.03
CA ASP A 369 21.05 6.04 6.42
C ASP A 369 22.35 5.80 5.63
N TRP A 370 22.85 4.56 5.59
CA TRP A 370 23.97 4.16 4.75
C TRP A 370 23.48 3.57 3.44
N THR A 371 24.15 3.89 2.34
CA THR A 371 23.87 3.29 1.02
C THR A 371 25.14 2.68 0.45
N ILE A 372 24.99 1.76 -0.51
CA ILE A 372 26.13 1.13 -1.18
C ILE A 372 26.14 1.52 -2.67
N GLU A 373 27.32 1.75 -3.21
CA GLU A 373 27.53 1.97 -4.64
C GLU A 373 28.50 0.92 -5.19
N ARG A 374 28.09 0.19 -6.23
CA ARG A 374 28.94 -0.86 -6.82
C ARG A 374 30.15 -0.23 -7.52
N THR A 375 31.34 -0.74 -7.21
CA THR A 375 32.59 -0.34 -7.87
C THR A 375 33.19 -1.51 -8.66
N LYS A 376 34.32 -1.28 -9.31
CA LYS A 376 35.05 -2.32 -10.04
C LYS A 376 35.60 -3.44 -9.13
N HIS A 377 35.84 -3.14 -7.85
CA HIS A 377 36.55 -4.01 -6.92
C HIS A 377 35.73 -4.43 -5.70
N GLY A 378 34.53 -3.87 -5.52
CA GLY A 378 33.68 -4.09 -4.36
C GLY A 378 32.53 -3.09 -4.32
N PHE A 379 32.28 -2.51 -3.15
CA PHE A 379 31.24 -1.50 -2.94
C PHE A 379 31.78 -0.33 -2.11
N ASP A 380 31.42 0.88 -2.48
CA ASP A 380 31.59 2.06 -1.62
C ASP A 380 30.42 2.15 -0.65
N LEU A 381 30.71 2.33 0.64
CA LEU A 381 29.72 2.71 1.66
C LEU A 381 29.57 4.23 1.65
N LYS A 382 28.35 4.73 1.53
CA LYS A 382 28.01 6.15 1.54
C LYS A 382 27.14 6.49 2.74
N ASN A 383 27.29 7.68 3.30
CA ASN A 383 26.36 8.20 4.31
C ASN A 383 25.12 8.85 3.68
N ALA A 384 24.22 9.39 4.52
CA ALA A 384 22.99 10.08 4.08
C ALA A 384 23.22 11.28 3.15
N LEU A 385 24.42 11.88 3.15
CA LEU A 385 24.79 12.99 2.27
C LEU A 385 25.43 12.53 0.95
N GLY A 386 25.58 11.22 0.75
CA GLY A 386 26.24 10.62 -0.42
C GLY A 386 27.77 10.62 -0.36
N ASN A 387 28.38 10.95 0.80
CA ASN A 387 29.83 10.92 0.95
C ASN A 387 30.32 9.49 1.20
N THR A 388 31.41 9.06 0.53
CA THR A 388 32.05 7.77 0.82
C THR A 388 32.65 7.78 2.22
N ILE A 389 32.20 6.84 3.04
CA ILE A 389 32.64 6.62 4.43
C ILE A 389 33.40 5.31 4.63
N GLY A 390 33.36 4.41 3.65
CA GLY A 390 33.95 3.08 3.79
C GLY A 390 33.84 2.25 2.52
N SER A 391 34.20 0.97 2.61
CA SER A 391 34.08 0.00 1.52
C SER A 391 33.69 -1.40 2.01
N ILE A 392 33.19 -2.20 1.08
CA ILE A 392 32.95 -3.64 1.24
C ILE A 392 33.70 -4.35 0.12
N ASP A 393 34.74 -5.11 0.48
CA ASP A 393 35.64 -5.74 -0.48
C ASP A 393 35.81 -7.25 -0.21
N GLN A 394 35.95 -8.03 -1.29
CA GLN A 394 36.34 -9.44 -1.21
C GLN A 394 37.87 -9.55 -1.19
N GLN A 395 38.41 -10.32 -0.25
CA GLN A 395 39.85 -10.57 -0.11
C GLN A 395 40.17 -12.06 -0.22
N ASP A 396 41.24 -12.38 -0.97
CA ASP A 396 41.77 -13.74 -1.16
C ASP A 396 42.69 -14.16 0.00
N GLY A 397 42.23 -13.95 1.24
CA GLY A 397 42.92 -14.30 2.47
C GLY A 397 42.76 -13.22 3.52
N TYR A 398 43.34 -13.47 4.70
CA TYR A 398 43.38 -12.49 5.77
C TYR A 398 44.60 -11.58 5.57
N TYR A 399 44.39 -10.39 5.00
CA TYR A 399 45.43 -9.38 4.82
C TYR A 399 45.02 -8.06 5.46
N LEU A 400 45.96 -7.43 6.16
CA LEU A 400 45.77 -6.06 6.63
C LEU A 400 46.18 -5.08 5.53
N PRO A 401 45.49 -3.93 5.40
CA PRO A 401 45.91 -2.89 4.48
C PRO A 401 47.37 -2.47 4.72
N ASN A 402 48.11 -2.23 3.64
CA ASN A 402 49.47 -1.70 3.74
C ASN A 402 49.48 -0.33 4.46
N HIS A 403 50.57 -0.02 5.16
CA HIS A 403 50.73 1.23 5.93
C HIS A 403 49.68 1.40 7.05
N SER A 404 49.34 0.32 7.74
CA SER A 404 48.46 0.31 8.90
C SER A 404 49.16 -0.20 10.16
N GLU A 405 48.67 0.24 11.32
CA GLU A 405 48.99 -0.30 12.64
C GLU A 405 47.71 -0.78 13.32
N THR A 406 47.70 -2.00 13.85
CA THR A 406 46.55 -2.55 14.58
C THR A 406 46.50 -1.98 16.00
N LEU A 407 45.45 -1.21 16.29
CA LEU A 407 45.18 -0.66 17.62
C LEU A 407 44.36 -1.62 18.48
N SER A 408 43.44 -2.38 17.87
CA SER A 408 42.60 -3.37 18.53
C SER A 408 42.26 -4.50 17.57
N ASP A 409 42.17 -5.72 18.11
CA ASP A 409 41.68 -6.92 17.41
C ASP A 409 40.76 -7.70 18.36
N GLN A 410 39.46 -7.65 18.09
CA GLN A 410 38.43 -8.38 18.83
C GLN A 410 37.95 -9.56 17.98
N LYS A 411 38.18 -10.78 18.47
CA LYS A 411 37.67 -12.01 17.86
C LYS A 411 36.20 -12.20 18.18
N ILE A 412 35.39 -12.49 17.17
CA ILE A 412 33.94 -12.66 17.27
C ILE A 412 33.56 -13.98 16.60
N THR A 413 32.73 -14.79 17.25
CA THR A 413 32.22 -16.02 16.62
C THR A 413 30.96 -15.70 15.82
N VAL A 414 30.98 -16.02 14.52
CA VAL A 414 29.84 -15.91 13.61
C VAL A 414 29.51 -17.27 13.01
N SER A 415 28.42 -17.38 12.24
CA SER A 415 27.96 -18.66 11.67
C SER A 415 28.99 -19.39 10.78
N GLN A 416 29.97 -18.68 10.24
CA GLN A 416 30.97 -19.17 9.27
C GLN A 416 32.34 -19.45 9.92
N GLY A 417 32.50 -19.12 11.19
CA GLY A 417 33.75 -19.31 11.93
C GLY A 417 34.13 -18.09 12.77
N GLU A 418 35.42 -17.97 13.04
CA GLU A 418 36.00 -16.83 13.76
C GLU A 418 36.13 -15.63 12.81
N SER A 419 35.42 -14.56 13.13
CA SER A 419 35.51 -13.24 12.52
C SER A 419 36.37 -12.31 13.39
N HIS A 420 36.85 -11.22 12.82
CA HIS A 420 37.66 -10.22 13.52
C HIS A 420 37.07 -8.83 13.35
N LEU A 421 36.97 -8.10 14.45
CA LEU A 421 36.64 -6.68 14.49
C LEU A 421 37.90 -5.91 14.87
N LEU A 422 38.50 -5.24 13.90
CA LEU A 422 39.77 -4.54 14.03
C LEU A 422 39.57 -3.03 14.11
N VAL A 423 40.44 -2.36 14.86
CA VAL A 423 40.65 -0.91 14.73
C VAL A 423 42.06 -0.71 14.23
N LEU A 424 42.20 -0.10 13.06
CA LEU A 424 43.48 0.17 12.43
C LEU A 424 43.75 1.68 12.43
N SER A 425 44.99 2.07 12.68
CA SER A 425 45.49 3.41 12.38
C SER A 425 46.13 3.38 10.99
N ARG A 426 45.71 4.27 10.10
CA ARG A 426 46.26 4.45 8.76
C ARG A 426 47.13 5.69 8.72
N SER A 427 48.15 5.63 7.89
CA SER A 427 48.99 6.77 7.53
C SER A 427 49.24 6.76 6.03
N TYR A 428 49.36 7.94 5.42
CA TYR A 428 49.78 7.99 4.02
C TYR A 428 51.20 7.42 3.84
N PRO A 429 51.51 6.85 2.66
CA PRO A 429 52.88 6.48 2.32
C PRO A 429 53.80 7.70 2.44
N ALA A 430 55.02 7.50 2.95
CA ALA A 430 56.01 8.56 3.18
C ALA A 430 56.32 9.42 1.94
N ALA A 431 55.99 8.95 0.72
CA ALA A 431 56.17 9.66 -0.55
C ALA A 431 55.07 10.69 -0.89
N SER A 432 53.96 10.74 -0.14
CA SER A 432 52.80 11.60 -0.44
C SER A 432 52.99 13.08 -0.08
N GLY A 433 53.96 13.42 0.76
CA GLY A 433 54.18 14.79 1.25
C GLY A 433 53.08 15.31 2.21
N VAL A 434 52.06 14.51 2.52
CA VAL A 434 50.95 14.83 3.42
C VAL A 434 50.98 13.87 4.60
N ALA A 435 51.19 14.40 5.81
CA ALA A 435 51.15 13.62 7.05
C ALA A 435 49.73 13.65 7.62
N GLU A 436 48.84 12.87 7.02
CA GLU A 436 47.49 12.67 7.56
C GLU A 436 47.38 11.23 8.08
N ASN A 437 46.93 11.10 9.33
CA ASN A 437 46.63 9.84 9.96
C ASN A 437 45.12 9.79 10.25
N TRP A 438 44.51 8.64 10.06
CA TRP A 438 43.11 8.41 10.39
C TRP A 438 42.93 7.00 10.95
N GLN A 439 41.77 6.74 11.56
CA GLN A 439 41.41 5.41 12.02
C GLN A 439 40.36 4.79 11.10
N GLU A 440 40.42 3.47 10.97
CA GLU A 440 39.44 2.64 10.28
C GLU A 440 38.99 1.54 11.23
N VAL A 441 37.70 1.25 11.22
CA VAL A 441 37.16 0.05 11.87
C VAL A 441 36.84 -0.95 10.78
N HIS A 442 37.37 -2.17 10.93
CA HIS A 442 37.18 -3.26 9.98
C HIS A 442 36.43 -4.39 10.64
N ALA A 443 35.45 -4.96 9.94
CA ALA A 443 34.86 -6.24 10.29
C ALA A 443 35.13 -7.26 9.19
N LEU A 444 35.95 -8.25 9.54
CA LEU A 444 36.46 -9.27 8.64
C LEU A 444 35.65 -10.55 8.80
N LEU A 445 34.85 -10.87 7.80
CA LEU A 445 33.92 -12.00 7.81
C LEU A 445 34.49 -13.17 6.99
N PRO A 446 34.70 -14.36 7.58
CA PRO A 446 35.13 -15.54 6.83
C PRO A 446 33.96 -16.09 5.98
N PHE A 447 34.24 -16.53 4.75
CA PHE A 447 33.20 -17.10 3.87
C PHE A 447 33.51 -18.51 3.34
N LYS A 448 34.72 -18.74 2.82
CA LYS A 448 35.22 -20.03 2.31
C LYS A 448 36.68 -20.20 2.72
N GLU A 449 37.27 -21.38 2.53
CA GLU A 449 38.71 -21.57 2.75
C GLU A 449 39.49 -20.53 1.92
N GLN A 450 40.08 -19.54 2.60
CA GLN A 450 40.83 -18.41 2.04
C GLN A 450 40.03 -17.23 1.43
N ILE A 451 38.71 -17.13 1.59
CA ILE A 451 37.95 -15.93 1.18
C ILE A 451 37.41 -15.20 2.39
N TRP A 452 37.71 -13.90 2.47
CA TRP A 452 37.24 -12.98 3.49
C TRP A 452 36.48 -11.81 2.86
N ILE A 453 35.49 -11.30 3.58
CA ILE A 453 34.80 -10.06 3.24
C ILE A 453 35.23 -9.02 4.27
N ASP A 454 35.75 -7.89 3.81
CA ASP A 454 36.17 -6.78 4.66
C ASP A 454 35.16 -5.64 4.55
N LEU A 455 34.42 -5.40 5.64
CA LEU A 455 33.64 -4.19 5.83
C LEU A 455 34.52 -3.16 6.54
N CYS A 456 34.97 -2.15 5.82
CA CYS A 456 35.80 -1.08 6.34
C CYS A 456 35.03 0.23 6.44
N VAL A 457 35.15 0.94 7.57
CA VAL A 457 34.59 2.28 7.75
C VAL A 457 35.64 3.21 8.35
N ARG A 458 35.83 4.37 7.71
CA ARG A 458 36.71 5.43 8.20
C ARG A 458 36.04 6.16 9.37
N VAL A 459 36.78 6.31 10.47
CA VAL A 459 36.31 7.06 11.65
C VAL A 459 36.22 8.55 11.29
N SER A 460 35.02 9.11 11.43
CA SER A 460 34.73 10.54 11.20
C SER A 460 34.83 11.33 12.51
N PRO A 461 34.90 12.67 12.49
CA PRO A 461 34.79 13.47 13.72
C PRO A 461 33.44 13.35 14.44
N GLU A 462 32.38 12.89 13.75
CA GLU A 462 31.02 12.79 14.28
C GLU A 462 30.72 11.41 14.87
N ASN A 463 31.52 10.39 14.56
CA ASN A 463 31.39 9.03 15.06
C ASN A 463 32.56 8.67 15.96
N ASP A 464 32.29 7.98 17.07
CA ASP A 464 33.35 7.36 17.87
C ASP A 464 33.61 5.91 17.44
N VAL A 465 34.79 5.40 17.82
CA VAL A 465 35.26 4.06 17.45
C VAL A 465 34.34 2.95 18.00
N GLU A 466 33.75 3.14 19.19
CA GLU A 466 32.97 2.09 19.84
C GLU A 466 31.57 1.98 19.21
N GLN A 467 31.00 3.11 18.78
CA GLN A 467 29.77 3.14 17.99
C GLN A 467 29.96 2.39 16.66
N LEU A 468 31.05 2.66 15.94
CA LEU A 468 31.35 1.97 14.67
C LEU A 468 31.63 0.48 14.89
N LYS A 469 32.33 0.11 15.96
CA LYS A 469 32.52 -1.29 16.36
C LYS A 469 31.19 -2.00 16.56
N THR A 470 30.26 -1.37 17.30
CA THR A 470 28.93 -1.92 17.55
C THR A 470 28.13 -2.11 16.25
N ILE A 471 28.18 -1.12 15.34
CA ILE A 471 27.54 -1.20 14.03
C ILE A 471 28.10 -2.37 13.21
N LEU A 472 29.43 -2.46 13.11
CA LEU A 472 30.06 -3.47 12.28
C LEU A 472 29.97 -4.88 12.89
N GLU A 473 30.01 -5.02 14.21
CA GLU A 473 29.71 -6.28 14.91
C GLU A 473 28.30 -6.78 14.59
N LYS A 474 27.29 -5.88 14.60
CA LYS A 474 25.92 -6.23 14.17
C LYS A 474 25.90 -6.66 12.69
N ALA A 475 26.62 -5.95 11.82
CA ALA A 475 26.68 -6.26 10.40
C ALA A 475 27.19 -7.69 10.13
N ILE A 476 28.24 -8.14 10.82
CA ILE A 476 28.82 -9.48 10.61
C ILE A 476 28.10 -10.59 11.38
N THR A 477 27.46 -10.30 12.51
CA THR A 477 26.71 -11.30 13.30
C THR A 477 25.31 -11.54 12.75
N GLY A 478 24.72 -10.55 12.07
CA GLY A 478 23.40 -10.62 11.47
C GLY A 478 23.37 -11.01 9.99
N VAL A 479 24.49 -11.51 9.43
CA VAL A 479 24.57 -11.88 8.02
C VAL A 479 23.62 -13.02 7.67
N VAL A 480 22.86 -12.84 6.60
CA VAL A 480 22.09 -13.92 5.97
C VAL A 480 22.74 -14.28 4.65
N TYR A 481 23.13 -15.55 4.51
CA TYR A 481 23.78 -16.05 3.30
C TYR A 481 22.75 -16.56 2.31
N TYR A 482 22.86 -16.12 1.06
CA TYR A 482 22.05 -16.63 -0.04
C TYR A 482 22.90 -17.58 -0.89
N GLN A 483 22.55 -18.87 -0.87
CA GLN A 483 23.08 -19.83 -1.84
C GLN A 483 22.01 -20.04 -2.92
N PRO A 484 22.20 -19.57 -4.16
CA PRO A 484 21.30 -19.90 -5.24
C PRO A 484 21.31 -21.42 -5.46
N GLU A 485 20.14 -22.03 -5.69
CA GLU A 485 19.98 -23.48 -5.92
C GLU A 485 20.65 -23.98 -7.22
N ARG A 486 21.29 -23.09 -8.00
CA ARG A 486 22.15 -23.42 -9.13
C ARG A 486 23.50 -22.71 -9.05
N PRO A 487 24.63 -23.40 -9.29
CA PRO A 487 25.91 -22.72 -9.43
C PRO A 487 25.92 -21.83 -10.67
N LEU A 488 26.49 -20.63 -10.53
CA LEU A 488 26.83 -19.77 -11.67
C LEU A 488 27.87 -20.49 -12.55
N PRO A 489 27.83 -20.33 -13.89
CA PRO A 489 28.83 -20.92 -14.77
C PRO A 489 30.21 -20.32 -14.48
N PRO A 490 31.29 -21.11 -14.54
CA PRO A 490 32.63 -20.61 -14.28
C PRO A 490 33.08 -19.66 -15.41
N THR A 491 33.75 -18.58 -15.03
CA THR A 491 34.53 -17.73 -15.94
C THR A 491 35.68 -18.53 -16.54
N GLU A 492 35.52 -19.02 -17.78
CA GLU A 492 36.63 -19.56 -18.56
C GLU A 492 37.26 -18.48 -19.46
N THR A 493 38.50 -18.15 -19.13
CA THR A 493 39.53 -17.78 -20.10
C THR A 493 39.92 -19.03 -20.90
N GLY A 494 39.60 -19.10 -22.19
CA GLY A 494 40.05 -20.22 -23.03
C GLY A 494 39.39 -20.24 -24.40
N SER A 495 40.19 -20.16 -25.44
CA SER A 495 39.81 -20.06 -26.85
C SER A 495 38.99 -21.24 -27.38
N GLY A 496 37.79 -20.96 -27.89
CA GLY A 496 36.99 -21.84 -28.74
C GLY A 496 35.86 -21.04 -29.37
N GLN A 497 35.61 -21.20 -30.67
CA GLN A 497 34.63 -20.42 -31.44
C GLN A 497 33.21 -20.48 -30.82
N PRO A 498 32.44 -19.38 -30.85
CA PRO A 498 31.16 -19.31 -30.15
C PRO A 498 30.06 -20.07 -30.90
N ALA A 499 29.38 -20.96 -30.19
CA ALA A 499 27.98 -21.24 -30.47
C ALA A 499 27.18 -20.10 -29.83
N GLU A 500 26.26 -19.48 -30.56
CA GLU A 500 25.41 -18.39 -30.05
C GLU A 500 24.62 -18.89 -28.83
N SER A 501 25.06 -18.51 -27.63
CA SER A 501 24.28 -18.57 -26.40
C SER A 501 23.46 -17.30 -26.31
N THR A 502 22.14 -17.38 -26.44
CA THR A 502 21.25 -16.25 -26.20
C THR A 502 21.32 -15.89 -24.71
N GLU A 503 21.69 -14.65 -24.38
CA GLU A 503 21.73 -14.09 -23.01
C GLU A 503 20.33 -13.92 -22.36
N TRP A 504 19.29 -14.54 -22.91
CA TRP A 504 17.92 -14.36 -22.45
C TRP A 504 17.57 -15.36 -21.34
N GLU A 505 16.77 -14.94 -20.38
CA GLU A 505 16.32 -15.83 -19.30
C GLU A 505 15.32 -16.87 -19.84
N PRO A 506 15.44 -18.15 -19.46
CA PRO A 506 14.46 -19.16 -19.85
C PRO A 506 13.09 -18.89 -19.22
N THR A 507 12.03 -19.45 -19.83
CA THR A 507 10.68 -19.34 -19.27
C THR A 507 10.60 -19.89 -17.84
N ILE A 508 9.92 -19.16 -16.95
CA ILE A 508 9.50 -19.67 -15.64
C ILE A 508 8.12 -20.35 -15.71
N TYR A 509 7.42 -20.23 -16.84
CA TYR A 509 6.06 -20.76 -17.06
C TYR A 509 6.10 -22.14 -17.71
N THR A 510 6.36 -23.14 -16.88
CA THR A 510 6.45 -24.55 -17.29
C THR A 510 5.08 -25.24 -17.40
N THR A 511 4.09 -24.79 -16.61
CA THR A 511 2.72 -25.29 -16.64
C THR A 511 1.80 -24.16 -17.10
N VAL A 512 1.21 -24.31 -18.29
CA VAL A 512 0.35 -23.32 -18.92
C VAL A 512 -0.86 -23.99 -19.55
N ASN A 513 -1.95 -23.25 -19.72
CA ASN A 513 -3.23 -23.70 -20.29
C ASN A 513 -3.81 -24.94 -19.59
N ASN A 514 -3.65 -25.02 -18.26
CA ASN A 514 -4.08 -26.13 -17.43
C ASN A 514 -5.39 -25.87 -16.65
N LEU A 515 -6.09 -24.78 -16.97
CA LEU A 515 -7.42 -24.48 -16.43
C LEU A 515 -8.49 -25.00 -17.38
N ASP A 516 -9.15 -26.09 -16.99
CA ASP A 516 -10.14 -26.76 -17.84
C ASP A 516 -11.30 -25.85 -18.24
N GLY A 517 -11.58 -25.80 -19.54
CA GLY A 517 -12.66 -24.97 -20.09
C GLY A 517 -12.29 -23.51 -20.30
N VAL A 518 -11.11 -23.06 -19.89
CA VAL A 518 -10.65 -21.67 -20.07
C VAL A 518 -9.49 -21.60 -21.05
N SER A 519 -9.54 -20.68 -22.02
CA SER A 519 -8.47 -20.52 -23.00
C SER A 519 -8.24 -19.07 -23.43
N MET A 520 -7.04 -18.82 -23.94
CA MET A 520 -6.61 -17.57 -24.57
C MET A 520 -6.08 -17.88 -25.97
N THR A 521 -6.51 -17.12 -26.98
CA THR A 521 -6.01 -17.25 -28.36
C THR A 521 -5.73 -15.87 -28.95
N VAL A 522 -4.70 -15.75 -29.79
CA VAL A 522 -4.41 -14.51 -30.51
C VAL A 522 -5.46 -14.32 -31.60
N LYS A 523 -6.05 -13.12 -31.67
CA LYS A 523 -7.06 -12.76 -32.67
C LYS A 523 -6.38 -12.60 -34.03
N GLU A 524 -6.87 -13.36 -35.02
CA GLU A 524 -6.29 -13.41 -36.36
C GLU A 524 -6.20 -12.00 -36.98
N GLY A 525 -5.05 -11.69 -37.59
CA GLY A 525 -4.80 -10.42 -38.27
C GLY A 525 -4.51 -9.22 -37.35
N THR A 526 -4.41 -9.41 -36.03
CA THR A 526 -4.10 -8.32 -35.08
C THR A 526 -2.65 -8.24 -34.66
N ALA A 527 -1.86 -9.30 -34.86
CA ALA A 527 -0.46 -9.34 -34.47
C ALA A 527 0.39 -8.38 -35.31
N SER A 528 1.18 -7.56 -34.62
CA SER A 528 2.15 -6.62 -35.17
C SER A 528 3.42 -6.65 -34.32
N SER A 529 4.51 -6.03 -34.77
CA SER A 529 5.76 -6.01 -34.01
C SER A 529 5.66 -5.29 -32.64
N THR A 530 4.57 -4.56 -32.37
CA THR A 530 4.41 -3.72 -31.16
C THR A 530 3.19 -4.07 -30.31
N GLY A 531 2.30 -4.93 -30.81
CA GLY A 531 1.09 -5.30 -30.10
C GLY A 531 0.22 -6.31 -30.85
N LEU A 532 -0.78 -6.85 -30.15
CA LEU A 532 -1.82 -7.72 -30.71
C LEU A 532 -3.11 -7.63 -29.89
N THR A 533 -4.15 -8.35 -30.31
CA THR A 533 -5.35 -8.58 -29.50
C THR A 533 -5.50 -10.07 -29.17
N VAL A 534 -5.75 -10.41 -27.92
CA VAL A 534 -6.12 -11.77 -27.50
C VAL A 534 -7.61 -11.88 -27.24
N GLU A 535 -8.16 -13.08 -27.49
CA GLU A 535 -9.51 -13.49 -27.14
C GLU A 535 -9.45 -14.52 -26.01
N PHE A 536 -10.16 -14.25 -24.93
CA PHE A 536 -10.38 -15.18 -23.82
C PHE A 536 -11.73 -15.88 -23.98
N LYS A 537 -11.79 -17.17 -23.64
CA LYS A 537 -13.03 -17.95 -23.57
C LYS A 537 -13.08 -18.70 -22.26
N ASN A 538 -14.10 -18.45 -21.46
CA ASN A 538 -14.37 -19.22 -20.24
C ASN A 538 -15.62 -20.08 -20.46
N ASN A 539 -15.43 -21.35 -20.82
CA ASN A 539 -16.49 -22.35 -20.93
C ASN A 539 -16.61 -23.20 -19.65
N SER A 540 -15.90 -22.83 -18.58
CA SER A 540 -16.00 -23.48 -17.29
C SER A 540 -17.21 -22.96 -16.50
N SER A 541 -17.47 -23.55 -15.33
CA SER A 541 -18.41 -23.01 -14.35
C SER A 541 -17.80 -21.99 -13.40
N SER A 542 -16.48 -21.77 -13.47
CA SER A 542 -15.74 -20.88 -12.57
C SER A 542 -15.87 -19.41 -13.01
N GLN A 543 -15.89 -18.49 -12.03
CA GLN A 543 -15.69 -17.06 -12.28
C GLN A 543 -14.20 -16.83 -12.47
N CYS A 544 -13.79 -16.25 -13.60
CA CYS A 544 -12.38 -15.94 -13.82
C CYS A 544 -12.12 -14.43 -13.73
N ILE A 545 -10.92 -14.04 -13.31
CA ILE A 545 -10.45 -12.65 -13.33
C ILE A 545 -9.05 -12.60 -13.96
N TYR A 546 -8.76 -11.63 -14.82
CA TYR A 546 -7.42 -11.40 -15.37
C TYR A 546 -7.00 -9.92 -15.22
N GLY A 547 -5.70 -9.66 -15.06
CA GLY A 547 -5.15 -8.30 -14.89
C GLY A 547 -4.64 -7.64 -16.17
N GLU A 548 -3.94 -6.50 -16.06
CA GLU A 548 -3.17 -5.90 -17.18
C GLU A 548 -1.74 -6.44 -17.30
N HIS A 549 -1.21 -7.09 -16.26
CA HIS A 549 0.14 -7.64 -16.25
C HIS A 549 0.31 -8.79 -17.25
N TYR A 550 1.41 -8.82 -18.00
CA TYR A 550 1.72 -9.89 -18.94
C TYR A 550 3.23 -10.10 -19.09
N TRP A 551 3.60 -11.23 -19.69
CA TRP A 551 4.97 -11.48 -20.13
C TRP A 551 4.99 -11.82 -21.61
N LEU A 552 6.13 -11.52 -22.22
CA LEU A 552 6.41 -11.84 -23.60
C LEU A 552 7.57 -12.81 -23.66
N GLU A 553 7.43 -13.88 -24.44
CA GLU A 553 8.49 -14.88 -24.60
C GLU A 553 8.73 -15.19 -26.08
N LYS A 554 9.99 -15.42 -26.45
CA LYS A 554 10.42 -15.81 -27.79
C LYS A 554 10.88 -17.26 -27.79
N LYS A 555 10.54 -17.97 -28.87
CA LYS A 555 11.02 -19.33 -29.08
C LYS A 555 12.38 -19.29 -29.75
N ILE A 556 13.39 -19.84 -29.08
CA ILE A 556 14.76 -19.93 -29.56
C ILE A 556 15.21 -21.37 -29.42
N ASN A 557 15.64 -21.98 -30.52
CA ASN A 557 16.05 -23.40 -30.57
C ASN A 557 15.00 -24.36 -29.95
N GLY A 558 13.72 -24.08 -30.17
CA GLY A 558 12.60 -24.89 -29.68
C GLY A 558 12.22 -24.68 -28.21
N SER A 559 12.95 -23.83 -27.47
CA SER A 559 12.66 -23.49 -26.07
C SER A 559 12.19 -22.04 -25.93
N TRP A 560 11.37 -21.75 -24.92
CA TRP A 560 10.85 -20.42 -24.64
C TRP A 560 11.77 -19.63 -23.71
N TYR A 561 12.05 -18.38 -24.08
CA TYR A 561 12.87 -17.43 -23.32
C TYR A 561 12.11 -16.12 -23.15
N GLN A 562 12.27 -15.48 -21.99
CA GLN A 562 11.67 -14.18 -21.71
C GLN A 562 12.30 -13.09 -22.57
N VAL A 563 11.46 -12.27 -23.20
CA VAL A 563 11.92 -11.08 -23.93
C VAL A 563 12.42 -10.07 -22.89
N PRO A 564 13.66 -9.54 -22.99
CA PRO A 564 14.15 -8.53 -22.06
C PRO A 564 13.36 -7.23 -22.18
N VAL A 565 13.12 -6.57 -21.04
CA VAL A 565 12.54 -5.23 -21.01
C VAL A 565 13.56 -4.19 -21.45
N ILE A 566 13.11 -3.09 -22.06
CA ILE A 566 13.98 -2.02 -22.57
C ILE A 566 14.11 -0.81 -21.64
N ILE A 567 13.45 -0.85 -20.48
CA ILE A 567 13.45 0.25 -19.50
C ILE A 567 14.46 -0.07 -18.39
N ASP A 568 15.31 0.92 -18.07
CA ASP A 568 16.19 0.87 -16.89
C ASP A 568 15.40 1.26 -15.63
N GLY A 569 15.34 0.36 -14.64
CA GLY A 569 14.68 0.59 -13.35
C GLY A 569 13.36 -0.15 -13.18
N ASN A 570 12.51 0.34 -12.26
CA ASN A 570 11.23 -0.28 -11.94
C ASN A 570 10.15 0.11 -12.95
N TYR A 571 9.34 -0.86 -13.40
CA TYR A 571 8.14 -0.65 -14.19
C TYR A 571 6.91 -1.21 -13.45
N GLY A 572 5.71 -0.81 -13.86
CA GLY A 572 4.48 -1.24 -13.22
C GLY A 572 3.31 -1.33 -14.19
N PHE A 573 2.28 -2.07 -13.78
CA PHE A 573 1.00 -2.19 -14.47
C PHE A 573 -0.10 -1.62 -13.59
N ASN A 574 -1.22 -1.20 -14.18
CA ASN A 574 -2.39 -0.90 -13.37
C ASN A 574 -2.94 -2.20 -12.79
N ASP A 575 -3.22 -2.21 -11.48
CA ASP A 575 -3.78 -3.37 -10.78
C ASP A 575 -5.30 -3.41 -10.95
N ILE A 576 -5.74 -3.68 -12.18
CA ILE A 576 -7.15 -3.73 -12.58
C ILE A 576 -7.55 -5.19 -12.79
N GLY A 577 -8.61 -5.64 -12.11
CA GLY A 577 -9.20 -6.96 -12.32
C GLY A 577 -10.34 -6.94 -13.35
N TYR A 578 -10.14 -7.59 -14.49
CA TYR A 578 -11.18 -7.79 -15.51
C TYR A 578 -11.94 -9.09 -15.25
N ASN A 579 -13.25 -8.98 -15.04
CA ASN A 579 -14.12 -10.14 -14.84
C ASN A 579 -14.36 -10.90 -16.16
N LEU A 580 -14.13 -12.22 -16.13
CA LEU A 580 -14.46 -13.17 -17.18
C LEU A 580 -15.39 -14.25 -16.62
N ALA A 581 -16.69 -13.95 -16.67
CA ALA A 581 -17.71 -14.83 -16.09
C ALA A 581 -17.80 -16.21 -16.76
N ALA A 582 -18.40 -17.18 -16.06
CA ALA A 582 -18.69 -18.50 -16.60
C ALA A 582 -19.53 -18.39 -17.89
N GLY A 583 -19.09 -19.04 -18.96
CA GLY A 583 -19.68 -18.97 -20.30
C GLY A 583 -19.33 -17.70 -21.10
N ALA A 584 -18.58 -16.76 -20.54
CA ALA A 584 -18.27 -15.49 -21.19
C ALA A 584 -17.05 -15.56 -22.11
N LYS A 585 -16.92 -14.53 -22.95
CA LYS A 585 -15.75 -14.27 -23.77
C LYS A 585 -15.26 -12.86 -23.49
N GLY A 586 -13.94 -12.67 -23.52
CA GLY A 586 -13.29 -11.37 -23.38
C GLY A 586 -12.35 -11.10 -24.54
N GLU A 587 -12.09 -9.84 -24.82
CA GLU A 587 -11.01 -9.42 -25.72
C GLU A 587 -10.11 -8.45 -24.98
N TRP A 588 -8.81 -8.52 -25.23
CA TRP A 588 -7.84 -7.60 -24.64
C TRP A 588 -6.78 -7.25 -25.67
N ALA A 589 -6.67 -5.95 -25.97
CA ALA A 589 -5.63 -5.41 -26.81
C ALA A 589 -4.41 -5.06 -25.95
N VAL A 590 -3.22 -5.50 -26.38
CA VAL A 590 -1.96 -5.25 -25.70
C VAL A 590 -1.04 -4.44 -26.60
N ASP A 591 -0.47 -3.38 -26.02
CA ASP A 591 0.66 -2.62 -26.56
C ASP A 591 1.86 -2.87 -25.66
N TRP A 592 2.92 -3.47 -26.22
CA TRP A 592 4.17 -3.74 -25.53
C TRP A 592 5.31 -2.86 -25.97
N ASN A 593 5.11 -1.94 -26.90
CA ASN A 593 6.16 -1.07 -27.40
C ASN A 593 6.81 -0.25 -26.27
N TRP A 594 6.04 0.13 -25.27
CA TRP A 594 6.54 0.88 -24.13
C TRP A 594 7.50 0.06 -23.25
N LEU A 595 7.33 -1.27 -23.15
CA LEU A 595 8.08 -2.13 -22.22
C LEU A 595 9.15 -3.00 -22.90
N TYR A 596 8.84 -3.53 -24.08
CA TYR A 596 9.67 -4.47 -24.83
C TYR A 596 10.15 -3.90 -26.18
N GLY A 597 9.63 -2.73 -26.60
CA GLY A 597 9.91 -2.16 -27.90
C GLY A 597 9.26 -2.92 -29.06
N SER A 598 9.79 -2.72 -30.27
CA SER A 598 9.35 -3.47 -31.45
C SER A 598 10.08 -4.81 -31.56
N LEU A 599 9.33 -5.89 -31.66
CA LEU A 599 9.85 -7.24 -31.84
C LEU A 599 10.40 -7.45 -33.25
N ASP A 600 11.47 -8.22 -33.36
CA ASP A 600 11.98 -8.76 -34.61
C ASP A 600 11.20 -10.02 -35.04
N THR A 601 11.35 -10.41 -36.30
CA THR A 601 10.70 -11.61 -36.87
C THR A 601 11.02 -12.85 -36.04
N GLY A 602 9.99 -13.62 -35.70
CA GLY A 602 10.14 -14.81 -34.87
C GLY A 602 8.84 -15.38 -34.34
N GLU A 603 8.95 -16.53 -33.67
CA GLU A 603 7.83 -17.16 -32.95
C GLU A 603 7.82 -16.66 -31.50
N TYR A 604 6.68 -16.14 -31.07
CA TYR A 604 6.47 -15.57 -29.74
C TYR A 604 5.27 -16.20 -29.06
N ARG A 605 5.20 -16.06 -27.73
CA ARG A 605 3.97 -16.26 -26.97
C ARG A 605 3.78 -15.14 -25.97
N LEU A 606 2.53 -14.74 -25.83
CA LEU A 606 2.07 -13.90 -24.73
C LEU A 606 1.68 -14.82 -23.57
N VAL A 607 2.19 -14.56 -22.38
CA VAL A 607 1.80 -15.27 -21.15
C VAL A 607 0.97 -14.34 -20.29
N LYS A 608 -0.17 -14.85 -19.82
CA LYS A 608 -1.12 -14.11 -19.00
C LYS A 608 -1.56 -14.93 -17.79
N ASP A 609 -1.60 -14.31 -16.63
CA ASP A 609 -2.24 -14.90 -15.46
C ASP A 609 -3.77 -14.81 -15.55
N ILE A 610 -4.44 -15.82 -15.02
CA ILE A 610 -5.89 -15.82 -14.81
C ILE A 610 -6.23 -16.46 -13.46
N LEU A 611 -7.12 -15.82 -12.72
CA LEU A 611 -7.55 -16.25 -11.40
C LEU A 611 -8.87 -17.01 -11.51
N ASP A 612 -8.95 -18.24 -11.00
CA ASP A 612 -10.22 -18.91 -10.69
C ASP A 612 -10.73 -18.35 -9.36
N PHE A 613 -11.67 -17.41 -9.43
CA PHE A 613 -12.10 -16.57 -8.32
C PHE A 613 -13.33 -17.14 -7.61
N ARG A 614 -13.20 -17.38 -6.31
CA ARG A 614 -14.30 -17.85 -5.42
C ARG A 614 -14.68 -16.81 -4.36
N GLY A 615 -13.75 -15.93 -3.99
CA GLY A 615 -13.97 -14.81 -3.09
C GLY A 615 -12.69 -13.98 -2.83
N PRO A 616 -12.76 -12.85 -2.12
CA PRO A 616 -11.58 -12.08 -1.76
C PRO A 616 -10.57 -12.93 -0.95
N GLY A 617 -9.37 -13.12 -1.50
CA GLY A 617 -8.34 -13.99 -0.93
C GLY A 617 -8.58 -15.49 -1.12
N GLU A 618 -9.63 -15.89 -1.84
CA GLU A 618 -9.97 -17.28 -2.16
C GLU A 618 -10.00 -17.47 -3.68
N TYR A 619 -8.84 -17.73 -4.27
CA TYR A 619 -8.68 -17.96 -5.70
C TYR A 619 -7.42 -18.78 -6.00
N ASP A 620 -7.40 -19.45 -7.14
CA ASP A 620 -6.22 -20.14 -7.66
C ASP A 620 -5.70 -19.41 -8.91
N THR A 621 -4.39 -19.22 -9.04
CA THR A 621 -3.77 -18.59 -10.22
C THR A 621 -3.33 -19.63 -11.24
N TYR A 622 -3.72 -19.42 -12.49
CA TYR A 622 -3.35 -20.21 -13.66
C TYR A 622 -2.67 -19.30 -14.70
N TYR A 623 -1.95 -19.91 -15.64
CA TYR A 623 -1.30 -19.17 -16.73
C TYR A 623 -1.81 -19.63 -18.08
N LEU A 624 -2.25 -18.69 -18.92
CA LEU A 624 -2.68 -18.93 -20.29
C LEU A 624 -1.63 -18.40 -21.25
N THR A 625 -1.47 -19.06 -22.40
CA THR A 625 -0.56 -18.60 -23.45
C THR A 625 -1.23 -18.50 -24.82
N GLY A 626 -0.92 -17.42 -25.53
CA GLY A 626 -1.29 -17.24 -26.93
C GLY A 626 -0.03 -17.15 -27.78
N GLU A 627 0.23 -18.16 -28.62
CA GLU A 627 1.37 -18.17 -29.54
C GLU A 627 1.06 -17.37 -30.81
N PHE A 628 2.07 -16.67 -31.34
CA PHE A 628 1.97 -15.88 -32.57
C PHE A 628 3.33 -15.75 -33.27
N THR A 629 3.30 -15.24 -34.49
CA THR A 629 4.50 -14.97 -35.30
C THR A 629 4.50 -13.52 -35.74
N ILE A 630 5.67 -12.88 -35.69
CA ILE A 630 5.94 -11.54 -36.23
C ILE A 630 6.70 -11.65 -37.54
#